data_AF-A0A1F2S4G4-F1
#
_entry.id   AF-A0A1F2S4G4-F1
#
_cell.length_a   1.000
_cell.length_b   1.000
_cell.length_c   1.000
_cell.angle_alpha   90.00
_cell.angle_beta   90.00
_cell.angle_gamma   90.00
#
_symmetry.space_group_name_H-M   'P 1'
#
loop_
_entity.id
_entity.type
_entity.pdbx_description
1 polymer ?
#
loop_
_entity_poly.entity_id
_entity_poly.type
_entity_poly.pdbx_seq_one_letter_code
_entity_poly.pdbx_strand_id
1 'polypeptide(L)'
;MTDLICDSIRRDAETAARVVSSDFLGVDVITTDPSVPLRQSGGVINEVNTTPALHHHYDANREPYPHVAILALEGVLRKKAARLAISHA
;
A
#
# COMPACT_ATOMS: atom_id res chain seq x y z
N MET A 1 -13.60 -0.59 -5.28
CA MET A 1 -13.75 0.11 -3.97
C MET A 1 -12.68 1.16 -3.74
N THR A 2 -11.51 1.05 -4.38
CA THR A 2 -10.43 2.06 -4.30
C THR A 2 -10.90 3.47 -4.69
N ASP A 3 -11.84 3.59 -5.62
CA ASP A 3 -12.35 4.88 -6.12
C ASP A 3 -13.18 5.66 -5.10
N LEU A 4 -13.60 5.01 -3.99
CA LEU A 4 -14.35 5.65 -2.91
C LEU A 4 -13.45 6.23 -1.81
N ILE A 5 -12.17 5.86 -1.80
CA ILE A 5 -11.25 6.28 -0.73
C ILE A 5 -10.78 7.70 -1.02
N CYS A 6 -11.02 8.63 -0.10
CA CYS A 6 -10.55 10.00 -0.27
C CYS A 6 -9.01 10.10 -0.19
N ASP A 7 -8.46 11.13 -0.82
CA ASP A 7 -7.00 11.31 -0.86
C ASP A 7 -6.37 11.55 0.52
N SER A 8 -7.14 12.01 1.51
CA SER A 8 -6.61 12.17 2.87
C SER A 8 -6.22 10.84 3.48
N ILE A 9 -7.06 9.81 3.33
CA ILE A 9 -6.79 8.47 3.86
C ILE A 9 -5.55 7.88 3.17
N ARG A 10 -5.41 8.11 1.86
CA ARG A 10 -4.22 7.69 1.10
C ARG A 10 -2.94 8.33 1.65
N ARG A 11 -2.97 9.64 1.91
CA ARG A 11 -1.82 10.36 2.52
C ARG A 11 -1.52 9.91 3.95
N ASP A 12 -2.53 9.51 4.72
CA ASP A 12 -2.34 8.93 6.04
C ASP A 12 -1.58 7.59 5.94
N ALA A 13 -1.92 6.75 4.96
CA ALA A 13 -1.20 5.50 4.69
C ALA A 13 0.26 5.72 4.21
N GLU A 14 0.49 6.70 3.34
CA GLU A 14 1.84 7.10 2.92
C GLU A 14 2.66 7.65 4.10
N THR A 15 2.01 8.34 5.05
CA THR A 15 2.65 8.81 6.27
C THR A 15 3.03 7.64 7.17
N ALA A 16 2.15 6.66 7.33
CA ALA A 16 2.46 5.43 8.07
C ALA A 16 3.70 4.73 7.48
N ALA A 17 3.82 4.67 6.15
CA ALA A 17 4.99 4.10 5.46
C ALA A 17 6.32 4.78 5.82
N ARG A 18 6.31 6.12 5.87
CA ARG A 18 7.48 6.89 6.31
C ARG A 18 7.82 6.62 7.78
N VAL A 19 6.81 6.55 8.64
CA VAL A 19 7.00 6.30 10.08
C VAL A 19 7.61 4.92 10.34
N VAL A 20 7.15 3.88 9.65
CA VAL A 20 7.68 2.51 9.82
C VAL A 20 8.89 2.20 8.94
N SER A 21 9.35 3.17 8.14
CA SER A 21 10.48 3.02 7.21
C SER A 21 10.34 1.83 6.24
N SER A 22 9.13 1.63 5.70
CA SER A 22 8.86 0.59 4.69
C SER A 22 8.35 1.19 3.38
N ASP A 23 8.94 0.74 2.27
CA ASP A 23 8.47 1.09 0.91
C ASP A 23 7.27 0.24 0.47
N PHE A 24 6.90 -0.77 1.26
CA PHE A 24 5.80 -1.70 0.96
C PHE A 24 5.08 -2.12 2.24
N LEU A 25 3.78 -1.84 2.30
CA LEU A 25 2.94 -2.17 3.45
C LEU A 25 1.46 -2.17 3.07
N GLY A 26 0.61 -2.73 3.92
CA GLY A 26 -0.82 -2.50 3.97
C GLY A 26 -1.18 -1.67 5.20
N VAL A 27 -2.21 -0.83 5.10
CA VAL A 27 -2.77 -0.06 6.22
C VAL A 27 -4.24 -0.40 6.35
N ASP A 28 -4.62 -0.87 7.52
CA ASP A 28 -6.01 -1.19 7.83
C ASP A 28 -6.62 -0.04 8.63
N VAL A 29 -7.75 0.46 8.16
CA VAL A 29 -8.45 1.60 8.76
C VAL A 29 -9.84 1.18 9.23
N ILE A 30 -10.29 1.75 10.32
CA ILE A 30 -11.68 1.67 10.78
C ILE A 30 -12.29 3.04 10.54
N THR A 31 -13.32 3.12 9.70
CA THR A 31 -14.01 4.38 9.36
C THR A 31 -15.49 4.11 9.09
N THR A 32 -16.34 5.09 9.39
CA THR A 32 -17.77 5.07 9.06
C THR A 32 -18.05 5.53 7.64
N ASP A 33 -17.14 6.33 7.06
CA ASP A 33 -17.22 6.85 5.70
C ASP A 33 -15.80 6.98 5.11
N PRO A 34 -15.42 6.17 4.10
CA PRO A 34 -14.09 6.26 3.48
C PRO A 34 -13.95 7.42 2.49
N SER A 35 -15.05 8.12 2.15
CA SER A 35 -15.06 9.24 1.21
C SER A 35 -14.65 10.58 1.85
N VAL A 36 -14.44 10.61 3.16
CA VAL A 36 -13.99 11.77 3.94
C VAL A 36 -12.73 11.43 4.77
N PRO A 37 -11.95 12.42 5.24
CA PRO A 37 -10.78 12.16 6.09
C PRO A 37 -11.12 11.38 7.36
N LEU A 38 -10.22 10.52 7.85
CA LEU A 38 -10.45 9.72 9.08
C LEU A 38 -10.85 10.59 10.28
N ARG A 39 -10.17 11.73 10.46
CA ARG A 39 -10.50 12.66 11.56
C ARG A 39 -11.92 13.20 11.47
N GLN A 40 -12.46 13.35 10.26
CA GLN A 40 -13.85 13.80 10.05
C GLN A 40 -14.85 12.67 10.28
N SER A 41 -14.55 11.45 9.84
CA SER A 41 -15.42 10.28 10.06
C SER A 41 -15.38 9.73 11.49
N GLY A 42 -14.46 10.22 12.33
CA GLY A 42 -14.15 9.62 13.63
C GLY A 42 -13.39 8.30 13.52
N GLY A 43 -12.80 8.03 12.36
CA GLY A 43 -12.03 6.83 12.06
C GLY A 43 -10.57 6.90 12.54
N VAL A 44 -9.90 5.75 12.46
CA VAL A 44 -8.51 5.54 12.91
C VAL A 44 -7.77 4.58 11.99
N ILE A 45 -6.44 4.68 11.99
CA ILE A 45 -5.57 3.58 11.53
C ILE A 45 -5.56 2.52 12.64
N ASN A 46 -5.97 1.31 12.31
CA ASN A 46 -6.01 0.18 13.23
C ASN A 46 -4.69 -0.62 13.20
N GLU A 47 -4.15 -0.87 12.00
CA GLU A 47 -2.95 -1.69 11.82
C GLU A 47 -2.11 -1.22 10.64
N VAL A 48 -0.79 -1.46 10.72
CA VAL A 48 0.18 -1.27 9.64
C VAL A 48 0.97 -2.57 9.46
N ASN A 49 0.81 -3.22 8.31
CA ASN A 49 1.36 -4.53 7.99
C ASN A 49 2.46 -4.44 6.94
N THR A 50 3.72 -4.78 7.27
CA THR A 50 4.84 -4.76 6.30
C THR A 50 4.84 -5.96 5.34
N THR A 51 3.99 -6.95 5.58
CA THR A 51 3.78 -8.12 4.72
C THR A 51 2.29 -8.27 4.41
N PRO A 52 1.70 -7.36 3.60
CA PRO A 52 0.28 -7.39 3.30
C PRO A 52 -0.09 -8.61 2.44
N ALA A 53 -1.27 -9.16 2.71
CA ALA A 53 -1.84 -10.27 1.95
C ALA A 53 -2.42 -9.80 0.61
N LEU A 54 -1.56 -9.58 -0.40
CA LEU A 54 -1.96 -9.05 -1.71
C LEU A 54 -3.08 -9.83 -2.43
N HIS A 55 -3.22 -11.14 -2.15
CA HIS A 55 -4.24 -11.98 -2.77
C HIS A 55 -5.69 -11.57 -2.41
N HIS A 56 -5.88 -10.69 -1.42
CA HIS A 56 -7.18 -10.05 -1.16
C HIS A 56 -7.52 -8.92 -2.13
N HIS A 57 -6.57 -8.46 -2.95
CA HIS A 57 -6.72 -7.30 -3.83
C HIS A 57 -6.94 -7.66 -5.31
N TYR A 58 -7.07 -8.94 -5.65
CA TYR A 58 -7.33 -9.41 -7.01
C TYR A 58 -8.00 -10.79 -7.01
N ASP A 59 -8.63 -11.17 -8.12
CA ASP A 59 -9.17 -12.53 -8.30
C ASP A 59 -8.21 -13.37 -9.16
N ALA A 60 -7.49 -14.31 -8.53
CA ALA A 60 -6.51 -15.15 -9.20
C ALA A 60 -7.10 -16.03 -10.33
N ASN A 61 -8.41 -16.29 -10.33
CA ASN A 61 -9.06 -17.07 -11.40
C ASN A 61 -9.38 -16.22 -12.63
N ARG A 62 -9.43 -14.89 -12.47
CA ARG A 62 -9.82 -13.94 -13.53
C ARG A 62 -8.66 -13.07 -13.98
N GLU A 63 -7.66 -12.89 -13.12
CA GLU A 63 -6.51 -12.02 -13.31
C GLU A 63 -5.23 -12.88 -13.24
N PRO A 64 -4.79 -13.49 -14.35
CA PRO A 64 -3.59 -14.32 -14.37
C PRO A 64 -2.30 -13.52 -14.08
N TYR A 65 -2.33 -12.21 -14.33
CA TYR A 65 -1.24 -11.28 -14.01
C TYR A 65 -1.79 -10.05 -13.29
N PRO A 66 -2.13 -10.17 -11.99
CA PRO A 66 -2.75 -9.09 -11.24
C PRO A 66 -1.86 -7.85 -11.23
N HIS A 67 -2.44 -6.69 -11.54
CA HIS A 67 -1.68 -5.45 -11.67
C HIS A 67 -0.88 -5.12 -10.39
N VAL A 68 -1.49 -5.30 -9.21
CA VAL A 68 -0.82 -5.05 -7.93
C VAL A 68 0.39 -5.97 -7.69
N ALA A 69 0.32 -7.23 -8.15
CA ALA A 69 1.42 -8.18 -8.03
C ALA A 69 2.59 -7.80 -8.95
N ILE A 70 2.28 -7.34 -10.18
CA ILE A 70 3.29 -6.81 -11.12
C ILE A 70 3.98 -5.59 -10.51
N LEU A 71 3.23 -4.61 -9.97
CA LEU A 71 3.81 -3.43 -9.34
C LEU A 71 4.74 -3.77 -8.17
N ALA A 72 4.34 -4.73 -7.32
CA ALA A 72 5.18 -5.20 -6.22
C ALA A 72 6.49 -5.83 -6.72
N LEU A 73 6.40 -6.71 -7.73
CA LEU A 73 7.55 -7.35 -8.35
C LEU A 73 8.50 -6.32 -8.97
N GLU A 74 7.97 -5.37 -9.73
CA GLU A 74 8.76 -4.28 -10.32
C GLU A 74 9.46 -3.44 -9.25
N GLY A 75 8.78 -3.14 -8.14
CA GLY A 75 9.35 -2.41 -7.01
C GLY A 75 10.60 -3.11 -6.45
N VAL A 76 10.52 -4.43 -6.24
CA VAL A 76 11.65 -5.24 -5.78
C VAL A 76 12.78 -5.27 -6.80
N LEU A 77 12.47 -5.47 -8.08
CA LEU A 77 13.47 -5.51 -9.15
C LEU A 77 14.21 -4.17 -9.31
N ARG A 78 13.48 -3.04 -9.26
CA ARG A 78 14.08 -1.69 -9.29
C ARG A 78 14.99 -1.45 -8.10
N LYS A 79 14.56 -1.82 -6.89
CA LYS A 79 15.37 -1.68 -5.67
C LYS A 79 16.65 -2.52 -5.72
N LYS A 80 16.58 -3.74 -6.28
CA LYS A 80 17.76 -4.58 -6.50
C LYS A 80 18.73 -3.95 -7.51
N ALA A 81 18.22 -3.47 -8.66
CA ALA A 81 19.05 -2.80 -9.67
C ALA A 81 19.76 -1.57 -9.10
N ALA A 82 19.05 -0.72 -8.36
CA ALA A 82 19.62 0.46 -7.71
C ALA A 82 20.72 0.09 -6.70
N ARG A 83 20.51 -0.94 -5.87
CA ARG A 83 21.53 -1.43 -4.94
C ARG A 83 22.79 -1.92 -5.66
N LEU A 84 22.63 -2.67 -6.75
CA LEU A 84 23.76 -3.16 -7.55
C LEU A 84 24.56 -2.01 -8.18
N ALA A 85 23.89 -0.97 -8.67
CA ALA A 85 24.56 0.21 -9.23
C ALA A 85 25.40 0.95 -8.19
N ILE A 86 24.93 1.04 -6.94
CA ILE A 86 25.67 1.68 -5.84
C ILE A 86 26.86 0.82 -5.40
N SER A 87 26.74 -0.52 -5.40
CA SER A 87 27.82 -1.41 -4.98
C SER A 87 29.00 -1.54 -5.96
N HIS A 88 28.86 -1.00 -7.18
CA HIS A 88 29.89 -1.04 -8.23
C HIS A 88 30.39 0.38 -8.62
N ALA A 89 30.00 1.41 -7.86
CA ALA A 89 30.47 2.78 -7.98
C ALA A 89 31.46 3.10 -6.86
#